data_AF-A0A6S6QXP8-F1
#
_entry.id   AF-A0A6S6QXP8-F1
#
_cell.length_a   1.000
_cell.length_b   1.000
_cell.length_c   1.000
_cell.angle_alpha   90.00
_cell.angle_beta   90.00
_cell.angle_gamma   90.00
#
_symmetry.space_group_name_H-M   'P 1'
#
loop_
_entity.id
_entity.type
_entity.pdbx_description
1 polymer ?
#
loop_
_entity_poly.entity_id
_entity_poly.type
_entity_poly.pdbx_seq_one_letter_code
_entity_poly.pdbx_strand_id
1 'polypeptide(L)'
;MTKGAGSALRRFLNRLRRLPQALKAPVRADALYRTYARNALADFPAEDFTPITTSPLPPGDVRLIAYYLPQFHPIPENDEWWGRGFTEWRNVTRAFPVFDGHYQPRAPGELGYYDLRVPDVMRRQVELAKLYGIGAFCFHHYWFQGKRLLERPVENYLANTGLGLPFCLCWANESWSRRWSGSEKDVLMQQRYSPDDDIAFIRHADRYFRDARYLKIGGRPVLTIYRADQFPDIKATVMRWRSEMEKLGYPGIYLIATNAFDFVGYESAGFDALSEFPPHGIDAPNIESSLKVSKLRDGGRVRDYADVVRRELQKEWPAGMVHPGVMPGWDNSARRPTSGVIHHGARPDLFQSWLKHAVVRARAHPADERLVFINAWNEWAEAAYLEPDLRYGYGYLAACSAAQQT
;
A
#
# COMPACT_ATOMS: atom_id res chain seq x y z
N MET A 1 -43.99 40.38 57.21
CA MET A 1 -44.63 40.22 55.88
C MET A 1 -43.64 39.51 54.95
N THR A 2 -43.65 38.18 54.97
CA THR A 2 -42.69 37.31 54.26
C THR A 2 -43.46 36.23 53.50
N LYS A 3 -44.02 36.60 52.34
CA LYS A 3 -44.65 35.67 51.39
C LYS A 3 -44.32 36.14 49.96
N GLY A 4 -43.15 35.76 49.45
CA GLY A 4 -42.75 36.11 48.08
C GLY A 4 -41.67 35.21 47.48
N ALA A 5 -40.68 34.78 48.28
CA ALA A 5 -39.51 34.06 47.75
C ALA A 5 -39.76 32.58 47.38
N GLY A 6 -40.71 31.89 48.04
CA GLY A 6 -40.95 30.46 47.80
C GLY A 6 -41.67 30.13 46.48
N SER A 7 -42.36 31.11 45.88
CA SER A 7 -43.15 30.92 44.65
C SER A 7 -42.30 30.97 43.38
N ALA A 8 -41.23 31.76 43.38
CA ALA A 8 -40.29 31.87 42.27
C ALA A 8 -39.39 30.62 42.17
N LEU A 9 -38.89 30.13 43.32
CA LEU A 9 -38.05 28.94 43.37
C LEU A 9 -38.82 27.66 43.00
N ARG A 10 -40.08 27.52 43.42
CA ARG A 10 -40.96 26.42 42.98
C ARG A 10 -41.31 26.48 41.50
N ARG A 11 -41.49 27.68 40.92
CA ARG A 11 -41.73 27.85 39.48
C ARG A 11 -40.47 27.59 38.64
N PHE A 12 -39.29 27.93 39.15
CA PHE A 12 -38.00 27.60 38.54
C PHE A 12 -37.71 26.08 38.57
N LEU A 13 -37.94 25.43 39.71
CA LEU A 13 -37.78 23.97 39.86
C LEU A 13 -38.82 23.17 39.05
N ASN A 14 -40.06 23.66 38.91
CA ASN A 14 -41.06 23.04 38.04
C ASN A 14 -40.80 23.27 36.54
N ARG A 15 -40.09 24.36 36.15
CA ARG A 15 -39.57 24.52 34.79
C ARG A 15 -38.42 23.57 34.47
N LEU A 16 -37.56 23.25 35.45
CA LEU A 16 -36.51 22.23 35.31
C LEU A 16 -37.09 20.81 35.18
N ARG A 17 -38.28 20.53 35.77
CA ARG A 17 -39.02 19.26 35.59
C ARG A 17 -39.80 19.16 34.27
N ARG A 18 -39.89 20.24 33.49
CA ARG A 18 -40.54 20.29 32.16
C ARG A 18 -39.56 20.75 31.07
N LEU A 19 -38.27 20.48 31.24
CA LEU A 19 -37.40 20.34 30.09
C LEU A 19 -37.92 19.13 29.28
N PRO A 20 -38.07 19.24 27.95
CA PRO A 20 -38.45 18.10 27.15
C PRO A 20 -37.46 16.96 27.46
N GLN A 21 -37.95 15.73 27.38
CA GLN A 21 -37.18 14.50 27.46
C GLN A 21 -36.21 14.37 26.26
N ALA A 22 -35.52 15.45 25.91
CA ALA A 22 -34.67 15.68 24.75
C ALA A 22 -33.18 15.75 25.13
N LEU A 23 -32.81 15.10 26.24
CA LEU A 23 -31.43 14.66 26.52
C LEU A 23 -31.31 13.13 26.53
N LYS A 24 -32.25 12.42 25.89
CA LYS A 24 -31.92 11.16 25.24
C LYS A 24 -31.51 11.48 23.80
N ALA A 25 -30.30 12.00 23.63
CA ALA A 25 -29.64 11.92 22.33
C ALA A 25 -29.59 10.42 21.94
N PRO A 26 -29.84 10.07 20.67
CA PRO A 26 -29.98 8.69 20.25
C PRO A 26 -28.64 7.97 20.40
N VAL A 27 -28.67 6.79 21.01
CA VAL A 27 -27.55 5.85 21.21
C VAL A 27 -27.06 5.24 19.86
N ARG A 28 -26.83 6.08 18.84
CA ARG A 28 -26.44 5.65 17.47
C ARG A 28 -25.16 6.31 16.94
N ALA A 29 -24.83 7.54 17.37
CA ALA A 29 -23.51 8.15 17.11
C ALA A 29 -22.39 7.55 18.01
N ASP A 30 -22.79 6.77 19.00
CA ASP A 30 -21.97 6.21 20.07
C ASP A 30 -21.08 5.05 19.60
N ALA A 31 -21.53 4.22 18.66
CA ALA A 31 -20.74 3.06 18.19
C ALA A 31 -19.48 3.48 17.43
N LEU A 32 -19.60 4.29 16.38
CA LEU A 32 -18.45 4.73 15.57
C LEU A 32 -17.46 5.58 16.40
N TYR A 33 -17.96 6.43 17.28
CA TYR A 33 -17.11 7.21 18.18
C TYR A 33 -16.36 6.31 19.18
N ARG A 34 -17.03 5.28 19.73
CA ARG A 34 -16.34 4.27 20.54
C ARG A 34 -15.31 3.48 19.76
N THR A 35 -15.62 3.06 18.52
CA THR A 35 -14.65 2.40 17.64
C THR A 35 -13.44 3.31 17.41
N TYR A 36 -13.67 4.58 17.10
CA TYR A 36 -12.61 5.57 16.90
C TYR A 36 -11.77 5.75 18.17
N ALA A 37 -12.41 5.95 19.32
CA ALA A 37 -11.72 6.14 20.59
C ALA A 37 -10.88 4.91 20.97
N ARG A 38 -11.43 3.70 20.80
CA ARG A 38 -10.70 2.44 21.02
C ARG A 38 -9.46 2.37 20.12
N ASN A 39 -9.62 2.60 18.83
CA ASN A 39 -8.51 2.57 17.88
C ASN A 39 -7.44 3.62 18.20
N ALA A 40 -7.85 4.86 18.51
CA ALA A 40 -6.95 5.96 18.82
C ALA A 40 -6.20 5.77 20.14
N LEU A 41 -6.81 5.09 21.11
CA LEU A 41 -6.19 4.73 22.40
C LEU A 41 -5.38 3.43 22.32
N ALA A 42 -5.31 2.78 21.15
CA ALA A 42 -4.71 1.46 20.95
C ALA A 42 -5.24 0.40 21.94
N ASP A 43 -6.53 0.48 22.27
CA ASP A 43 -7.22 -0.47 23.16
C ASP A 43 -7.59 -1.73 22.37
N PHE A 44 -6.59 -2.59 22.17
CA PHE A 44 -6.70 -3.86 21.48
C PHE A 44 -6.40 -5.03 22.42
N PRO A 45 -6.91 -6.23 22.12
CA PRO A 45 -6.52 -7.44 22.84
C PRO A 45 -5.01 -7.65 22.80
N ALA A 46 -4.40 -8.05 23.92
CA ALA A 46 -2.95 -8.21 24.01
C ALA A 46 -2.42 -9.29 23.06
N GLU A 47 -3.25 -10.28 22.72
CA GLU A 47 -2.95 -11.36 21.78
C GLU A 47 -2.84 -10.90 20.32
N ASP A 48 -3.37 -9.73 19.95
CA ASP A 48 -3.18 -9.17 18.61
C ASP A 48 -1.72 -8.70 18.43
N PHE A 49 -1.07 -8.26 19.51
CA PHE A 49 0.24 -7.61 19.44
C PHE A 49 1.39 -8.63 19.37
N THR A 50 2.21 -8.52 18.32
CA THR A 50 3.45 -9.29 18.21
C THR A 50 4.66 -8.40 18.53
N PRO A 51 5.52 -8.75 19.50
CA PRO A 51 6.74 -7.99 19.79
C PRO A 51 7.81 -8.18 18.72
N ILE A 52 8.83 -7.32 18.73
CA ILE A 52 9.98 -7.43 17.83
C ILE A 52 10.76 -8.72 18.09
N THR A 53 11.22 -9.38 17.03
CA THR A 53 12.20 -10.47 17.13
C THR A 53 13.62 -9.91 17.22
N THR A 54 14.51 -10.55 17.97
CA THR A 54 15.94 -10.20 17.98
C THR A 54 16.77 -11.07 17.06
N SER A 55 16.18 -12.13 16.50
CA SER A 55 16.91 -13.15 15.75
C SER A 55 16.43 -13.14 14.30
N PRO A 56 17.30 -12.75 13.33
CA PRO A 56 16.96 -12.85 11.92
C PRO A 56 16.86 -14.32 11.52
N LEU A 57 15.96 -14.61 10.59
CA LEU A 57 15.90 -15.93 9.98
C LEU A 57 16.98 -16.10 8.89
N PRO A 58 17.41 -17.36 8.64
CA PRO A 58 18.15 -17.64 7.42
C PRO A 58 17.30 -17.24 6.20
N PRO A 59 17.92 -16.66 5.16
CA PRO A 59 17.22 -16.35 3.92
C PRO A 59 16.55 -17.59 3.32
N GLY A 60 15.27 -17.47 2.94
CA GLY A 60 14.59 -18.50 2.17
C GLY A 60 15.06 -18.56 0.71
N ASP A 61 14.62 -19.59 -0.01
CA ASP A 61 14.88 -19.77 -1.45
C ASP A 61 13.95 -18.92 -2.34
N VAL A 62 12.94 -18.28 -1.74
CA VAL A 62 12.00 -17.35 -2.40
C VAL A 62 12.27 -15.93 -1.88
N ARG A 63 12.43 -14.99 -2.82
CA ARG A 63 12.67 -13.57 -2.51
C ARG A 63 11.35 -12.83 -2.40
N LEU A 64 11.07 -12.28 -1.22
CA LEU A 64 9.94 -11.38 -0.99
C LEU A 64 10.30 -9.95 -1.44
N ILE A 65 9.50 -9.38 -2.33
CA ILE A 65 9.69 -8.05 -2.91
C ILE A 65 8.56 -7.14 -2.41
N ALA A 66 8.85 -6.18 -1.55
CA ALA A 66 7.83 -5.27 -1.05
C ALA A 66 7.79 -3.99 -1.91
N TYR A 67 6.62 -3.65 -2.45
CA TYR A 67 6.44 -2.33 -3.07
C TYR A 67 6.64 -1.24 -2.03
N TYR A 68 7.28 -0.14 -2.45
CA TYR A 68 7.67 0.94 -1.55
C TYR A 68 7.11 2.27 -2.07
N LEU A 69 6.24 2.90 -1.28
CA LEU A 69 5.65 4.19 -1.57
C LEU A 69 6.58 5.32 -1.08
N PRO A 70 7.07 6.20 -1.97
CA PRO A 70 7.92 7.32 -1.56
C PRO A 70 7.15 8.51 -0.95
N GLN A 71 5.82 8.48 -0.92
CA GLN A 71 4.93 9.61 -0.58
C GLN A 71 4.73 9.87 0.93
N PHE A 72 5.83 9.92 1.70
CA PHE A 72 5.84 10.35 3.10
C PHE A 72 6.88 11.46 3.35
N HIS A 73 6.93 12.40 2.41
CA HIS A 73 7.67 13.66 2.53
C HIS A 73 7.01 14.72 1.64
N PRO A 74 7.08 16.02 2.00
CA PRO A 74 6.52 17.07 1.17
C PRO A 74 7.38 17.30 -0.08
N ILE A 75 6.73 17.63 -1.18
CA ILE A 75 7.33 18.12 -2.43
C ILE A 75 6.58 19.40 -2.86
N PRO A 76 7.21 20.31 -3.62
CA PRO A 76 6.59 21.56 -4.03
C PRO A 76 5.24 21.37 -4.74
N GLU A 77 5.14 20.36 -5.61
CA GLU A 77 3.92 20.06 -6.35
C GLU A 77 2.76 19.65 -5.44
N ASN A 78 3.00 18.76 -4.49
CA ASN A 78 1.97 18.33 -3.55
C ASN A 78 1.57 19.46 -2.59
N ASP A 79 2.50 20.33 -2.23
CA ASP A 79 2.21 21.52 -1.43
C ASP A 79 1.29 22.49 -2.19
N GLU A 80 1.50 22.65 -3.51
CA GLU A 80 0.63 23.44 -4.37
C GLU A 80 -0.74 22.78 -4.58
N TRP A 81 -0.79 21.46 -4.79
CA TRP A 81 -2.02 20.76 -5.15
C TRP A 81 -2.92 20.43 -3.95
N TRP A 82 -2.33 20.11 -2.81
CA TRP A 82 -3.03 19.57 -1.64
C TRP A 82 -2.85 20.43 -0.39
N GLY A 83 -2.07 21.50 -0.47
CA GLY A 83 -1.78 22.44 0.60
C GLY A 83 -0.50 22.12 1.35
N ARG A 84 0.27 23.17 1.66
CA ARG A 84 1.62 23.13 2.27
C ARG A 84 1.82 22.03 3.32
N GLY A 85 2.95 21.33 3.21
CA GLY A 85 3.34 20.23 4.09
C GLY A 85 2.52 18.96 3.85
N PHE A 86 2.01 18.73 2.64
CA PHE A 86 1.21 17.53 2.37
C PHE A 86 2.09 16.27 2.39
N THR A 87 1.62 15.26 3.10
CA THR A 87 2.10 13.87 3.05
C THR A 87 0.89 12.94 3.20
N GLU A 88 1.05 11.66 2.88
CA GLU A 88 -0.02 10.68 3.07
C GLU A 88 -0.47 10.55 4.54
N TRP A 89 0.36 10.93 5.51
CA TRP A 89 -0.03 10.99 6.91
C TRP A 89 -1.26 11.88 7.15
N ARG A 90 -1.46 12.94 6.36
CA ARG A 90 -2.66 13.79 6.45
C ARG A 90 -3.94 12.99 6.18
N ASN A 91 -3.89 12.00 5.28
CA ASN A 91 -5.02 11.11 4.99
C ASN A 91 -5.19 10.08 6.11
N VAL A 92 -4.09 9.47 6.57
CA VAL A 92 -4.10 8.45 7.61
C VAL A 92 -4.65 8.99 8.94
N THR A 93 -4.19 10.14 9.40
CA THR A 93 -4.57 10.69 10.72
C THR A 93 -6.01 11.18 10.78
N ARG A 94 -6.62 11.54 9.64
CA ARG A 94 -8.02 11.98 9.58
C ARG A 94 -9.01 10.86 9.31
N ALA A 95 -8.52 9.64 9.03
CA ALA A 95 -9.37 8.50 8.74
C ALA A 95 -10.30 8.20 9.93
N PHE A 96 -11.54 7.79 9.63
CA PHE A 96 -12.58 7.59 10.64
C PHE A 96 -13.34 6.28 10.36
N PRO A 97 -13.78 5.54 11.40
CA PRO A 97 -14.62 4.37 11.24
C PRO A 97 -15.89 4.64 10.43
N VAL A 98 -16.16 3.81 9.41
CA VAL A 98 -17.41 3.89 8.64
C VAL A 98 -18.41 2.81 9.05
N PHE A 99 -18.04 1.87 9.90
CA PHE A 99 -18.91 0.89 10.57
C PHE A 99 -18.26 0.46 11.90
N ASP A 100 -19.01 -0.21 12.78
CA ASP A 100 -18.48 -0.70 14.06
C ASP A 100 -17.41 -1.78 13.85
N GLY A 101 -16.31 -1.71 14.59
CA GLY A 101 -15.14 -2.58 14.40
C GLY A 101 -14.25 -2.23 13.19
N HIS A 102 -14.52 -1.14 12.47
CA HIS A 102 -13.63 -0.66 11.41
C HIS A 102 -12.31 -0.14 12.00
N TYR A 103 -11.18 -0.72 11.61
CA TYR A 103 -9.85 -0.33 12.12
C TYR A 103 -9.33 0.93 11.42
N GLN A 104 -9.91 2.08 11.78
CA GLN A 104 -9.45 3.43 11.44
C GLN A 104 -9.66 4.38 12.64
N PRO A 105 -8.80 5.40 12.84
CA PRO A 105 -7.54 5.59 12.16
C PRO A 105 -6.54 4.48 12.52
N ARG A 106 -5.65 4.17 11.59
CA ARG A 106 -4.48 3.35 11.85
C ARG A 106 -3.35 4.22 12.37
N ALA A 107 -2.56 3.68 13.29
CA ALA A 107 -1.49 4.41 13.96
C ALA A 107 -0.17 3.63 13.86
N PRO A 108 0.91 4.25 13.38
CA PRO A 108 2.21 3.61 13.27
C PRO A 108 2.78 3.24 14.64
N GLY A 109 3.52 2.14 14.68
CA GLY A 109 4.29 1.68 15.84
C GLY A 109 5.64 2.38 15.94
N GLU A 110 6.72 1.58 15.97
CA GLU A 110 8.08 2.06 16.24
C GLU A 110 8.55 3.21 15.33
N LEU A 111 8.18 3.20 14.05
CA LEU A 111 8.65 4.19 13.08
C LEU A 111 7.93 5.54 13.18
N GLY A 112 6.78 5.59 13.87
CA GLY A 112 5.97 6.80 14.01
C GLY A 112 5.50 7.41 12.68
N TYR A 113 5.04 8.65 12.74
CA TYR A 113 4.64 9.45 11.57
C TYR A 113 5.87 10.08 10.90
N TYR A 114 6.72 9.24 10.30
CA TYR A 114 8.05 9.63 9.81
C TYR A 114 8.04 10.55 8.60
N ASP A 115 9.22 11.13 8.32
CA ASP A 115 9.53 11.84 7.07
C ASP A 115 10.65 11.10 6.31
N LEU A 116 10.41 10.69 5.07
CA LEU A 116 11.36 9.90 4.27
C LEU A 116 12.62 10.67 3.82
N ARG A 117 12.73 11.96 4.15
CA ARG A 117 13.97 12.71 3.99
C ARG A 117 14.99 12.37 5.09
N VAL A 118 14.53 11.80 6.21
CA VAL A 118 15.37 11.44 7.36
C VAL A 118 16.07 10.10 7.08
N PRO A 119 17.41 10.06 6.95
CA PRO A 119 18.13 8.84 6.59
C PRO A 119 17.96 7.69 7.59
N ASP A 120 17.79 8.01 8.86
CA ASP A 120 17.65 7.02 9.93
C ASP A 120 16.36 6.21 9.82
N VAL A 121 15.30 6.80 9.26
CA VAL A 121 14.04 6.11 8.97
C VAL A 121 14.29 4.99 7.96
N MET A 122 14.94 5.31 6.84
CA MET A 122 15.27 4.31 5.81
C MET A 122 16.22 3.24 6.35
N ARG A 123 17.20 3.61 7.20
CA ARG A 123 18.07 2.63 7.84
C ARG A 123 17.26 1.65 8.69
N ARG A 124 16.35 2.17 9.53
CA ARG A 124 15.50 1.34 10.39
C ARG A 124 14.54 0.46 9.60
N GLN A 125 13.94 0.99 8.53
CA GLN A 125 13.11 0.20 7.62
C GLN A 125 13.88 -0.96 6.98
N VAL A 126 15.12 -0.70 6.53
CA VAL A 126 15.99 -1.74 5.97
C VAL A 126 16.41 -2.78 7.01
N GLU A 127 16.70 -2.37 8.25
CA GLU A 127 16.97 -3.28 9.36
C GLU A 127 15.78 -4.22 9.60
N LEU A 128 14.56 -3.68 9.69
CA LEU A 128 13.33 -4.45 9.86
C LEU A 128 13.07 -5.37 8.66
N ALA A 129 13.23 -4.87 7.43
CA ALA A 129 13.08 -5.66 6.21
C ALA A 129 13.99 -6.89 6.24
N LYS A 130 15.28 -6.71 6.55
CA LYS A 130 16.26 -7.79 6.66
C LYS A 130 15.94 -8.77 7.79
N LEU A 131 15.57 -8.24 8.96
CA LEU A 131 15.25 -9.02 10.15
C LEU A 131 14.11 -10.02 9.89
N TYR A 132 13.16 -9.65 9.03
CA TYR A 132 11.96 -10.43 8.74
C TYR A 132 11.91 -11.05 7.33
N GLY A 133 13.05 -11.10 6.64
CA GLY A 133 13.19 -11.87 5.39
C GLY A 133 12.66 -11.18 4.12
N ILE A 134 12.41 -9.87 4.16
CA ILE A 134 12.15 -9.08 2.95
C ILE A 134 13.45 -9.01 2.15
N GLY A 135 13.37 -9.46 0.91
CA GLY A 135 14.55 -9.64 0.05
C GLY A 135 14.85 -8.45 -0.86
N ALA A 136 13.87 -7.59 -1.12
CA ALA A 136 14.09 -6.31 -1.81
C ALA A 136 12.95 -5.31 -1.59
N PHE A 137 13.24 -4.03 -1.79
CA PHE A 137 12.23 -3.00 -2.01
C PHE A 137 12.03 -2.72 -3.51
N CYS A 138 10.78 -2.63 -3.95
CA CYS A 138 10.41 -2.18 -5.28
C CYS A 138 9.85 -0.76 -5.19
N PHE A 139 10.71 0.23 -5.43
CA PHE A 139 10.32 1.64 -5.31
C PHE A 139 9.36 2.04 -6.41
N HIS A 140 8.20 2.60 -6.04
CA HIS A 140 7.41 3.35 -6.99
C HIS A 140 8.24 4.54 -7.50
N HIS A 141 8.42 4.58 -8.81
CA HIS A 141 9.20 5.57 -9.51
C HIS A 141 8.29 6.36 -10.45
N TYR A 142 8.33 7.68 -10.33
CA TYR A 142 7.47 8.58 -11.11
C TYR A 142 8.30 9.39 -12.10
N TRP A 143 8.05 9.14 -13.38
CA TRP A 143 8.71 9.78 -14.52
C TRP A 143 7.67 10.26 -15.52
N PHE A 144 7.68 11.57 -15.79
CA PHE A 144 6.75 12.28 -16.68
C PHE A 144 7.53 13.08 -17.72
N GLN A 145 8.15 12.37 -18.68
CA GLN A 145 8.91 12.99 -19.78
C GLN A 145 10.03 13.93 -19.31
N GLY A 146 10.90 13.43 -18.42
CA GLY A 146 12.00 14.21 -17.85
C GLY A 146 11.68 14.87 -16.52
N LYS A 147 10.40 15.11 -16.22
CA LYS A 147 9.99 15.56 -14.88
C LYS A 147 9.85 14.36 -13.95
N ARG A 148 10.43 14.46 -12.76
CA ARG A 148 10.33 13.44 -11.70
C ARG A 148 9.58 14.01 -10.52
N LEU A 149 8.91 13.12 -9.80
CA LEU A 149 8.22 13.44 -8.54
C LEU A 149 8.58 12.38 -7.49
N LEU A 150 8.69 12.79 -6.24
CA LEU A 150 8.93 11.90 -5.09
C LEU A 150 10.23 11.07 -5.19
N GLU A 151 11.24 11.50 -5.94
CA GLU A 151 12.47 10.75 -6.18
C GLU A 151 13.40 10.67 -4.97
N ARG A 152 13.25 11.60 -4.03
CA ARG A 152 14.24 11.83 -2.96
C ARG A 152 14.52 10.58 -2.11
N PRO A 153 13.53 9.76 -1.72
CA PRO A 153 13.80 8.54 -0.96
C PRO A 153 14.68 7.53 -1.72
N VAL A 154 14.44 7.30 -3.01
CA VAL A 154 15.26 6.37 -3.80
C VAL A 154 16.63 6.95 -4.14
N GLU A 155 16.75 8.28 -4.30
CA GLU A 155 18.06 8.94 -4.46
C GLU A 155 18.90 8.85 -3.18
N ASN A 156 18.29 9.08 -2.01
CA ASN A 156 18.93 8.88 -0.72
C ASN A 156 19.36 7.42 -0.53
N TYR A 157 18.52 6.47 -0.96
CA TYR A 157 18.82 5.04 -0.93
C TYR A 157 20.04 4.69 -1.80
N LEU A 158 20.08 5.22 -3.03
CA LEU A 158 21.18 5.05 -3.97
C LEU A 158 22.49 5.63 -3.40
N ALA A 159 22.43 6.81 -2.79
CA ALA A 159 23.60 7.47 -2.20
C ALA A 159 24.16 6.74 -0.97
N ASN A 160 23.32 5.97 -0.25
CA ASN A 160 23.74 5.22 0.93
C ASN A 160 23.93 3.73 0.60
N THR A 161 25.13 3.37 0.15
CA THR A 161 25.50 1.98 -0.19
C THR A 161 25.51 1.04 1.02
N GLY A 162 25.59 1.59 2.25
CA GLY A 162 25.61 0.81 3.50
C GLY A 162 24.29 0.16 3.89
N LEU A 163 23.16 0.54 3.27
CA LEU A 163 21.85 -0.08 3.57
C LEU A 163 21.84 -1.58 3.23
N GLY A 164 22.50 -1.98 2.13
CA GLY A 164 22.74 -3.38 1.79
C GLY A 164 21.50 -4.27 1.67
N LEU A 165 20.32 -3.72 1.36
CA LEU A 165 19.14 -4.47 0.93
C LEU A 165 18.98 -4.29 -0.59
N PRO A 166 18.69 -5.35 -1.36
CA PRO A 166 18.42 -5.22 -2.79
C PRO A 166 17.21 -4.31 -3.09
N PHE A 167 17.17 -3.74 -4.30
CA PHE A 167 16.04 -2.94 -4.73
C PHE A 167 15.81 -2.98 -6.24
N CYS A 168 14.61 -2.64 -6.68
CA CYS A 168 14.27 -2.37 -8.08
C CYS A 168 13.26 -1.24 -8.19
N LEU A 169 12.91 -0.87 -9.43
CA LEU A 169 11.92 0.18 -9.71
C LEU A 169 10.64 -0.43 -10.27
N CYS A 170 9.51 0.14 -9.84
CA CYS A 170 8.21 0.04 -10.51
C CYS A 170 7.86 1.41 -11.07
N TRP A 171 7.85 1.56 -12.40
CA TRP A 171 7.36 2.78 -13.02
C TRP A 171 5.85 2.87 -12.82
N ALA A 172 5.43 3.72 -11.89
CA ALA A 172 4.04 4.03 -11.61
C ALA A 172 3.52 5.04 -12.64
N ASN A 173 3.36 4.56 -13.88
CA ASN A 173 3.14 5.34 -15.08
C ASN A 173 1.67 5.77 -15.29
N GLU A 174 1.01 6.23 -14.22
CA GLU A 174 -0.34 6.81 -14.31
C GLU A 174 -0.31 8.33 -14.27
N SER A 175 -1.22 8.96 -15.02
CA SER A 175 -1.49 10.39 -14.85
C SER A 175 -2.05 10.66 -13.46
N TRP A 176 -1.56 11.70 -12.79
CA TRP A 176 -2.10 12.14 -11.51
C TRP A 176 -3.25 13.12 -11.75
N SER A 177 -4.36 12.97 -11.02
CA SER A 177 -5.54 13.83 -11.12
C SER A 177 -6.12 14.16 -9.75
N ARG A 178 -6.83 15.29 -9.62
CA ARG A 178 -7.51 15.65 -8.36
C ARG A 178 -8.72 14.78 -8.07
N ARG A 179 -9.41 14.34 -9.12
CA ARG A 179 -10.57 13.46 -9.01
C ARG A 179 -10.17 12.04 -9.31
N TRP A 180 -10.27 11.24 -8.27
CA TRP A 180 -10.30 9.78 -8.26
C TRP A 180 -11.39 9.10 -9.14
N SER A 181 -12.12 9.87 -9.98
CA SER A 181 -13.26 9.45 -10.82
C SER A 181 -13.08 9.74 -12.33
N GLY A 182 -11.87 10.00 -12.81
CA GLY A 182 -11.53 9.82 -14.24
C GLY A 182 -12.10 10.82 -15.27
N SER A 183 -12.58 12.00 -14.86
CA SER A 183 -12.95 13.05 -15.84
C SER A 183 -11.73 13.91 -16.21
N GLU A 184 -11.44 14.07 -17.50
CA GLU A 184 -10.25 14.74 -18.09
C GLU A 184 -10.00 16.21 -17.68
N LYS A 185 -10.87 16.84 -16.88
CA LYS A 185 -10.79 18.28 -16.56
C LYS A 185 -9.94 18.65 -15.34
N ASP A 186 -9.38 17.68 -14.60
CA ASP A 186 -8.64 17.92 -13.34
C ASP A 186 -7.29 17.15 -13.25
N VAL A 187 -6.54 17.03 -14.35
CA VAL A 187 -5.21 16.38 -14.36
C VAL A 187 -4.17 17.30 -13.70
N LEU A 188 -3.43 16.78 -12.72
CA LEU A 188 -2.34 17.47 -12.01
C LEU A 188 -0.99 17.26 -12.70
N MET A 189 -0.73 16.03 -13.13
CA MET A 189 0.48 15.65 -13.87
C MET A 189 0.11 14.61 -14.91
N GLN A 190 0.24 14.97 -16.20
CA GLN A 190 -0.14 14.09 -17.29
C GLN A 190 1.00 13.14 -17.64
N GLN A 191 0.70 11.85 -17.74
CA GLN A 191 1.60 10.87 -18.35
C GLN A 191 1.45 10.94 -19.86
N ARG A 192 2.59 11.05 -20.55
CA ARG A 192 2.68 11.05 -22.01
C ARG A 192 3.78 10.08 -22.43
N TYR A 193 3.62 9.52 -23.62
CA TYR A 193 4.53 8.52 -24.16
C TYR A 193 5.00 8.96 -25.55
N SER A 194 6.28 8.77 -25.83
CA SER A 194 6.86 8.94 -27.15
C SER A 194 8.07 8.02 -27.31
N PRO A 195 8.45 7.66 -28.55
CA PRO A 195 9.66 6.87 -28.77
C PRO A 195 10.92 7.48 -28.16
N ASP A 196 11.04 8.81 -28.16
CA ASP A 196 12.18 9.51 -27.55
C ASP A 196 12.15 9.42 -26.01
N ASP A 197 10.95 9.50 -25.41
CA ASP A 197 10.80 9.37 -23.96
C ASP A 197 11.09 7.94 -23.48
N ASP A 198 10.72 6.92 -24.25
CA ASP A 198 11.05 5.53 -23.94
C ASP A 198 12.57 5.35 -23.73
N ILE A 199 13.37 5.95 -24.62
CA ILE A 199 14.84 5.93 -24.55
C ILE A 199 15.35 6.82 -23.41
N ALA A 200 14.78 8.01 -23.23
CA ALA A 200 15.17 8.93 -22.17
C ALA A 200 14.95 8.32 -20.79
N PHE A 201 13.84 7.61 -20.58
CA PHE A 201 13.53 6.91 -19.34
C PHE A 201 14.56 5.81 -19.04
N ILE A 202 14.89 4.93 -20.00
CA ILE A 202 15.89 3.88 -19.78
C ILE A 202 17.27 4.45 -19.46
N ARG A 203 17.69 5.50 -20.19
CA ARG A 203 18.95 6.21 -19.89
C ARG A 203 18.94 6.86 -18.51
N HIS A 204 17.80 7.40 -18.08
CA HIS A 204 17.65 7.89 -16.70
C HIS A 204 17.78 6.75 -15.70
N ALA A 205 17.10 5.63 -15.93
CA ALA A 205 17.05 4.50 -15.02
C ALA A 205 18.40 3.76 -14.89
N ASP A 206 19.28 3.86 -15.90
CA ASP A 206 20.63 3.27 -15.91
C ASP A 206 21.44 3.58 -14.65
N ARG A 207 21.31 4.79 -14.08
CA ARG A 207 22.01 5.15 -12.83
C ARG A 207 21.66 4.24 -11.66
N TYR A 208 20.46 3.69 -11.62
CA TYR A 208 20.03 2.73 -10.60
C TYR A 208 20.45 1.30 -10.99
N PHE A 209 20.34 0.94 -12.27
CA PHE A 209 20.69 -0.39 -12.79
C PHE A 209 22.17 -0.75 -12.54
N ARG A 210 23.05 0.26 -12.52
CA ARG A 210 24.48 0.11 -12.22
C ARG A 210 24.78 -0.18 -10.75
N ASP A 211 23.87 0.11 -9.82
CA ASP A 211 24.08 -0.19 -8.41
C ASP A 211 24.20 -1.71 -8.22
N ALA A 212 25.18 -2.15 -7.41
CA ALA A 212 25.43 -3.56 -7.15
C ALA A 212 24.27 -4.24 -6.41
N ARG A 213 23.45 -3.47 -5.69
CA ARG A 213 22.26 -3.92 -4.97
C ARG A 213 21.02 -3.97 -5.87
N TYR A 214 21.09 -3.45 -7.09
CA TYR A 214 19.93 -3.47 -8.00
C TYR A 214 19.59 -4.91 -8.38
N LEU A 215 18.32 -5.28 -8.20
CA LEU A 215 17.83 -6.63 -8.45
C LEU A 215 17.99 -6.98 -9.94
N LYS A 216 18.62 -8.14 -10.19
CA LYS A 216 18.90 -8.66 -11.52
C LYS A 216 18.49 -10.14 -11.60
N ILE A 217 17.99 -10.56 -12.76
CA ILE A 217 17.66 -11.95 -13.10
C ILE A 217 18.47 -12.32 -14.34
N GLY A 218 19.28 -13.38 -14.28
CA GLY A 218 20.24 -13.69 -15.34
C GLY A 218 21.15 -12.50 -15.71
N GLY A 219 21.51 -11.63 -14.75
CA GLY A 219 22.29 -10.41 -14.99
C GLY A 219 21.53 -9.23 -15.63
N ARG A 220 20.25 -9.41 -16.00
CA ARG A 220 19.39 -8.36 -16.56
C ARG A 220 18.72 -7.57 -15.43
N PRO A 221 18.81 -6.22 -15.41
CA PRO A 221 18.09 -5.39 -14.43
C PRO A 221 16.59 -5.65 -14.47
N VAL A 222 15.97 -5.80 -13.30
CA VAL A 222 14.51 -5.95 -13.19
C VAL A 222 13.84 -4.58 -13.22
N LEU A 223 12.85 -4.41 -14.10
CA LEU A 223 12.01 -3.21 -14.17
C LEU A 223 10.55 -3.61 -14.24
N THR A 224 9.74 -3.11 -13.31
CA THR A 224 8.29 -3.31 -13.30
C THR A 224 7.57 -2.12 -13.93
N ILE A 225 6.56 -2.38 -14.76
CA ILE A 225 5.69 -1.38 -15.38
C ILE A 225 4.28 -1.56 -14.82
N TYR A 226 3.75 -0.51 -14.18
CA TYR A 226 2.46 -0.59 -13.50
C TYR A 226 1.29 -0.70 -14.49
N ARG A 227 1.23 0.19 -15.50
CA ARG A 227 0.16 0.25 -16.50
C ARG A 227 0.69 0.04 -17.91
N ALA A 228 0.97 -1.22 -18.26
CA ALA A 228 1.44 -1.57 -19.60
C ALA A 228 0.41 -1.24 -20.70
N ASP A 229 -0.88 -1.21 -20.36
CA ASP A 229 -2.01 -0.93 -21.25
C ASP A 229 -2.11 0.54 -21.70
N GLN A 230 -1.42 1.46 -21.03
CA GLN A 230 -1.47 2.89 -21.36
C GLN A 230 -0.51 3.31 -22.49
N PHE A 231 0.44 2.46 -22.85
CA PHE A 231 1.38 2.77 -23.93
C PHE A 231 0.68 2.63 -25.29
N PRO A 232 0.82 3.61 -26.20
CA PRO A 232 0.18 3.55 -27.52
C PRO A 232 0.59 2.31 -28.34
N ASP A 233 1.85 1.91 -28.24
CA ASP A 233 2.39 0.67 -28.80
C ASP A 233 3.45 0.11 -27.85
N ILE A 234 2.98 -0.63 -26.86
CA ILE A 234 3.83 -1.21 -25.82
C ILE A 234 4.91 -2.14 -26.40
N LYS A 235 4.61 -2.88 -27.46
CA LYS A 235 5.55 -3.82 -28.06
C LYS A 235 6.72 -3.07 -28.70
N ALA A 236 6.43 -1.98 -29.41
CA ALA A 236 7.47 -1.12 -29.95
C ALA A 236 8.31 -0.46 -28.85
N THR A 237 7.68 -0.05 -27.75
CA THR A 237 8.38 0.48 -26.56
C THR A 237 9.34 -0.55 -25.95
N VAL A 238 8.88 -1.79 -25.73
CA VAL A 238 9.71 -2.89 -25.22
C VAL A 238 10.91 -3.17 -26.13
N MET A 239 10.71 -3.18 -27.46
CA MET A 239 11.82 -3.36 -28.41
C MET A 239 12.85 -2.23 -28.32
N ARG A 240 12.39 -0.97 -28.18
CA ARG A 240 13.28 0.18 -27.97
C ARG A 240 14.09 0.04 -26.68
N TRP A 241 13.46 -0.35 -25.58
CA TRP A 241 14.14 -0.57 -24.31
C TRP A 241 15.19 -1.67 -24.40
N ARG A 242 14.87 -2.83 -24.98
CA ARG A 242 15.83 -3.93 -25.14
C ARG A 242 17.04 -3.50 -25.99
N SER A 243 16.80 -2.82 -27.12
CA SER A 243 17.88 -2.30 -27.96
C SER A 243 18.75 -1.26 -27.23
N GLU A 244 18.14 -0.39 -26.43
CA GLU A 244 18.90 0.62 -25.67
C GLU A 244 19.75 -0.01 -24.57
N MET A 245 19.26 -1.07 -23.93
CA MET A 245 20.00 -1.81 -22.90
C MET A 245 21.25 -2.50 -23.45
N GLU A 246 21.19 -3.03 -24.68
CA GLU A 246 22.37 -3.56 -25.38
C GLU A 246 23.42 -2.47 -25.62
N LYS A 247 23.01 -1.27 -26.06
CA LYS A 247 23.93 -0.13 -26.26
C LYS A 247 24.57 0.34 -24.95
N LEU A 248 23.85 0.22 -23.84
CA LEU A 248 24.34 0.55 -22.50
C LEU A 248 25.26 -0.53 -21.91
N GLY A 249 25.44 -1.66 -22.60
CA GLY A 249 26.34 -2.75 -22.23
C GLY A 249 25.72 -3.81 -21.32
N TYR A 250 24.39 -3.88 -21.23
CA TYR A 250 23.69 -4.93 -20.48
C TYR A 250 23.38 -6.13 -21.38
N PRO A 251 23.26 -7.35 -20.81
CA PRO A 251 22.76 -8.52 -21.55
C PRO A 251 21.27 -8.41 -21.93
N GLY A 252 20.59 -7.34 -21.50
CA GLY A 252 19.18 -7.09 -21.70
C GLY A 252 18.54 -6.49 -20.44
N ILE A 253 17.21 -6.45 -20.43
CA ILE A 253 16.38 -6.04 -19.29
C ILE A 253 15.37 -7.16 -18.99
N TYR A 254 15.00 -7.31 -17.73
CA TYR A 254 13.94 -8.22 -17.31
C TYR A 254 12.70 -7.38 -16.99
N LEU A 255 11.70 -7.45 -17.84
CA LEU A 255 10.50 -6.61 -17.78
C LEU A 255 9.35 -7.37 -17.15
N ILE A 256 8.77 -6.77 -16.12
CA ILE A 256 7.60 -7.28 -15.41
C ILE A 256 6.43 -6.33 -15.64
N ALA A 257 5.33 -6.80 -16.20
CA ALA A 257 4.07 -6.05 -16.17
C ALA A 257 3.34 -6.36 -14.86
N THR A 258 2.53 -5.43 -14.35
CA THR A 258 1.56 -5.77 -13.30
C THR A 258 0.22 -6.15 -13.92
N ASN A 259 -0.59 -6.93 -13.19
CA ASN A 259 -1.98 -7.18 -13.56
C ASN A 259 -2.93 -6.04 -13.11
N ALA A 260 -2.41 -4.86 -12.78
CA ALA A 260 -3.23 -3.72 -12.40
C ALA A 260 -4.26 -3.42 -13.51
N PHE A 261 -5.50 -3.16 -13.09
CA PHE A 261 -6.62 -2.94 -14.01
C PHE A 261 -6.83 -4.10 -15.00
N ASP A 262 -6.64 -5.33 -14.52
CA ASP A 262 -6.93 -6.60 -15.22
C ASP A 262 -6.08 -6.85 -16.47
N PHE A 263 -4.87 -6.29 -16.51
CA PHE A 263 -3.90 -6.58 -17.58
C PHE A 263 -3.39 -8.03 -17.51
N VAL A 264 -3.47 -8.75 -18.63
CA VAL A 264 -3.03 -10.16 -18.72
C VAL A 264 -2.11 -10.46 -19.92
N GLY A 265 -2.03 -9.56 -20.90
CA GLY A 265 -1.35 -9.79 -22.19
C GLY A 265 0.18 -9.54 -22.17
N TYR A 266 0.88 -9.93 -21.11
CA TYR A 266 2.30 -9.58 -20.92
C TYR A 266 3.22 -10.23 -21.97
N GLU A 267 3.00 -11.52 -22.29
CA GLU A 267 3.83 -12.24 -23.28
C GLU A 267 3.71 -11.63 -24.69
N SER A 268 2.48 -11.33 -25.13
CA SER A 268 2.24 -10.73 -26.45
C SER A 268 2.75 -9.29 -26.54
N ALA A 269 2.81 -8.59 -25.40
CA ALA A 269 3.43 -7.27 -25.26
C ALA A 269 4.98 -7.32 -25.19
N GLY A 270 5.59 -8.52 -25.08
CA GLY A 270 7.05 -8.71 -25.06
C GLY A 270 7.71 -8.63 -23.68
N PHE A 271 6.92 -8.64 -22.61
CA PHE A 271 7.40 -8.73 -21.23
C PHE A 271 7.90 -10.14 -20.92
N ASP A 272 8.83 -10.23 -19.97
CA ASP A 272 9.36 -11.52 -19.50
C ASP A 272 8.42 -12.17 -18.48
N ALA A 273 7.69 -11.36 -17.70
CA ALA A 273 6.79 -11.85 -16.66
C ALA A 273 5.61 -10.91 -16.36
N LEU A 274 4.64 -11.45 -15.63
CA LEU A 274 3.60 -10.70 -14.94
C LEU A 274 3.83 -10.78 -13.43
N SER A 275 3.51 -9.72 -12.70
CA SER A 275 3.34 -9.74 -11.24
C SER A 275 1.89 -9.46 -10.89
N GLU A 276 1.32 -10.27 -10.00
CA GLU A 276 0.02 -9.94 -9.42
C GLU A 276 0.17 -8.76 -8.45
N PHE A 277 -0.78 -7.82 -8.52
CA PHE A 277 -0.79 -6.57 -7.76
C PHE A 277 -2.15 -6.42 -7.05
N PRO A 278 -2.42 -7.23 -6.02
CA PRO A 278 -3.66 -7.10 -5.26
C PRO A 278 -3.80 -5.67 -4.67
N PRO A 279 -5.01 -5.10 -4.64
CA PRO A 279 -6.31 -5.76 -4.74
C PRO A 279 -6.83 -5.93 -6.19
N HIS A 280 -6.04 -5.62 -7.21
CA HIS A 280 -6.44 -5.91 -8.60
C HIS A 280 -6.51 -7.42 -8.82
N GLY A 281 -7.46 -7.88 -9.64
CA GLY A 281 -7.72 -9.30 -9.82
C GLY A 281 -8.27 -10.03 -8.58
N ILE A 282 -8.61 -9.32 -7.50
CA ILE A 282 -9.24 -9.89 -6.30
C ILE A 282 -10.76 -9.78 -6.39
N ASP A 283 -11.41 -10.95 -6.43
CA ASP A 283 -12.87 -11.08 -6.37
C ASP A 283 -13.32 -11.71 -5.05
N ALA A 284 -14.23 -11.03 -4.36
CA ALA A 284 -14.92 -11.53 -3.19
C ALA A 284 -16.27 -10.81 -3.02
N PRO A 285 -17.27 -11.47 -2.39
CA PRO A 285 -18.59 -10.90 -2.19
C PRO A 285 -18.54 -9.59 -1.40
N ASN A 286 -19.44 -8.67 -1.76
CA ASN A 286 -19.66 -7.48 -0.96
C ASN A 286 -20.50 -7.84 0.28
N ILE A 287 -19.93 -7.68 1.46
CA ILE A 287 -20.58 -7.92 2.76
C ILE A 287 -21.17 -6.65 3.36
N GLU A 288 -21.14 -5.52 2.65
CA GLU A 288 -21.57 -4.23 3.21
C GLU A 288 -23.01 -4.25 3.76
N SER A 289 -23.91 -5.04 3.16
CA SER A 289 -25.30 -5.19 3.62
C SER A 289 -25.45 -5.90 4.97
N SER A 290 -24.44 -6.66 5.41
CA SER A 290 -24.42 -7.28 6.75
C SER A 290 -23.89 -6.34 7.83
N LEU A 291 -23.37 -5.17 7.44
CA LEU A 291 -22.77 -4.18 8.34
C LEU A 291 -23.70 -2.99 8.55
N LYS A 292 -23.65 -2.41 9.76
CA LYS A 292 -24.31 -1.13 10.04
C LYS A 292 -23.38 0.03 9.63
N VAL A 293 -23.33 0.31 8.33
CA VAL A 293 -22.48 1.37 7.78
C VAL A 293 -22.99 2.78 8.10
N SER A 294 -22.07 3.74 8.12
CA SER A 294 -22.33 5.17 8.29
C SER A 294 -23.26 5.69 7.20
N LYS A 295 -24.19 6.57 7.57
CA LYS A 295 -25.10 7.23 6.63
C LYS A 295 -24.39 8.17 5.65
N LEU A 296 -23.14 8.52 5.93
CA LEU A 296 -22.31 9.34 5.05
C LEU A 296 -21.68 8.51 3.94
N ARG A 297 -21.77 7.18 3.99
CA ARG A 297 -21.26 6.30 2.95
C ARG A 297 -22.14 6.39 1.71
N ASP A 298 -21.55 6.73 0.58
CA ASP A 298 -22.23 6.99 -0.70
C ASP A 298 -21.68 6.15 -1.85
N GLY A 299 -20.78 5.21 -1.56
CA GLY A 299 -20.28 4.24 -2.52
C GLY A 299 -19.24 3.29 -1.92
N GLY A 300 -18.47 2.64 -2.79
CA GLY A 300 -17.44 1.67 -2.41
C GLY A 300 -18.01 0.28 -2.17
N ARG A 301 -17.24 -0.55 -1.46
CA ARG A 301 -17.61 -1.93 -1.11
C ARG A 301 -16.82 -2.40 0.10
N VAL A 302 -17.40 -3.29 0.89
CA VAL A 302 -16.72 -3.97 2.01
C VAL A 302 -16.67 -5.46 1.71
N ARG A 303 -15.49 -6.06 1.80
CA ARG A 303 -15.26 -7.49 1.60
C ARG A 303 -14.71 -8.10 2.87
N ASP A 304 -15.04 -9.36 3.11
CA ASP A 304 -14.39 -10.13 4.17
C ASP A 304 -13.00 -10.59 3.69
N TYR A 305 -11.96 -10.27 4.44
CA TYR A 305 -10.58 -10.59 4.07
C TYR A 305 -10.28 -12.10 4.20
N ALA A 306 -10.93 -12.82 5.11
CA ALA A 306 -10.77 -14.27 5.21
C ALA A 306 -11.36 -14.97 3.97
N ASP A 307 -12.50 -14.48 3.45
CA ASP A 307 -13.06 -14.96 2.19
C ASP A 307 -12.16 -14.66 0.99
N VAL A 308 -11.51 -13.50 0.98
CA VAL A 308 -10.50 -13.15 -0.04
C VAL A 308 -9.36 -14.15 0.00
N VAL A 309 -8.72 -14.33 1.16
CA VAL A 309 -7.62 -15.30 1.33
C VAL A 309 -8.06 -16.71 0.91
N ARG A 310 -9.22 -17.17 1.37
CA ARG A 310 -9.75 -18.50 1.01
C ARG A 310 -9.90 -18.66 -0.51
N ARG A 311 -10.38 -17.65 -1.22
CA ARG A 311 -10.53 -17.68 -2.68
C ARG A 311 -9.17 -17.67 -3.38
N GLU A 312 -8.22 -16.85 -2.93
CA GLU A 312 -6.87 -16.82 -3.49
C GLU A 312 -6.14 -18.16 -3.31
N LEU A 313 -6.33 -18.84 -2.17
CA LEU A 313 -5.80 -20.19 -1.92
C LEU A 313 -6.42 -21.26 -2.83
N GLN A 314 -7.59 -20.99 -3.41
CA GLN A 314 -8.33 -21.90 -4.30
C GLN A 314 -8.15 -21.57 -5.78
N LYS A 315 -7.51 -20.45 -6.12
CA LYS A 315 -7.28 -20.07 -7.51
C LYS A 315 -6.32 -21.06 -8.18
N GLU A 316 -6.66 -21.41 -9.41
CA GLU A 316 -5.74 -22.15 -10.28
C GLU A 316 -4.51 -21.30 -10.57
N TRP A 317 -3.35 -21.94 -10.63
CA TRP A 317 -2.12 -21.24 -10.94
C TRP A 317 -2.07 -20.91 -12.43
N PRO A 318 -1.84 -19.64 -12.79
CA PRO A 318 -1.78 -19.24 -14.18
C PRO A 318 -0.59 -19.92 -14.90
N ALA A 319 -0.75 -20.17 -16.20
CA ALA A 319 0.36 -20.61 -17.04
C ALA A 319 1.37 -19.46 -17.29
N GLY A 320 2.61 -19.83 -17.58
CA GLY A 320 3.69 -18.88 -17.88
C GLY A 320 4.37 -18.30 -16.62
N MET A 321 5.16 -17.25 -16.82
CA MET A 321 5.93 -16.59 -15.75
C MET A 321 5.09 -15.53 -15.04
N VAL A 322 4.26 -15.97 -14.09
CA VAL A 322 3.47 -15.08 -13.24
C VAL A 322 3.95 -15.15 -11.79
N HIS A 323 4.62 -14.09 -11.34
CA HIS A 323 5.05 -13.94 -9.95
C HIS A 323 3.83 -13.69 -9.04
N PRO A 324 3.67 -14.50 -7.97
CA PRO A 324 2.64 -14.29 -6.96
C PRO A 324 2.67 -12.90 -6.33
N GLY A 325 1.48 -12.37 -6.11
CA GLY A 325 1.24 -11.10 -5.44
C GLY A 325 0.33 -11.28 -4.24
N VAL A 326 0.70 -10.69 -3.11
CA VAL A 326 -0.12 -10.69 -1.89
C VAL A 326 -0.24 -9.29 -1.30
N MET A 327 -1.23 -9.04 -0.47
CA MET A 327 -1.36 -7.80 0.30
C MET A 327 -1.66 -8.11 1.78
N PRO A 328 -1.13 -7.37 2.77
CA PRO A 328 -1.45 -7.57 4.19
C PRO A 328 -2.91 -7.24 4.56
N GLY A 329 -3.53 -6.38 3.75
CA GLY A 329 -4.89 -5.87 3.90
C GLY A 329 -5.14 -4.79 2.85
N TRP A 330 -6.35 -4.23 2.84
CA TRP A 330 -6.66 -3.09 1.98
C TRP A 330 -7.86 -2.30 2.51
N ASP A 331 -7.68 -1.01 2.70
CA ASP A 331 -8.70 -0.04 3.07
C ASP A 331 -8.24 1.36 2.63
N ASN A 332 -8.79 1.84 1.51
CA ASN A 332 -8.49 3.18 1.00
C ASN A 332 -9.47 4.26 1.49
N SER A 333 -10.22 4.02 2.58
CA SER A 333 -11.13 5.00 3.16
C SER A 333 -10.42 6.24 3.71
N ALA A 334 -9.12 6.17 4.03
CA ALA A 334 -8.32 7.35 4.38
C ALA A 334 -8.23 8.36 3.22
N ARG A 335 -8.19 7.87 1.96
CA ARG A 335 -8.25 8.68 0.73
C ARG A 335 -9.70 8.94 0.28
N ARG A 336 -10.60 8.00 0.56
CA ARG A 336 -12.01 7.98 0.10
C ARG A 336 -12.98 7.76 1.27
N PRO A 337 -13.20 8.76 2.13
CA PRO A 337 -13.90 8.58 3.41
C PRO A 337 -15.33 8.06 3.29
N THR A 338 -16.03 8.36 2.19
CA THR A 338 -17.43 7.97 1.97
C THR A 338 -17.60 6.83 0.97
N SER A 339 -16.56 6.49 0.21
CA SER A 339 -16.65 5.57 -0.94
C SER A 339 -15.48 4.57 -1.04
N GLY A 340 -14.75 4.37 0.05
CA GLY A 340 -13.60 3.47 0.10
C GLY A 340 -13.96 2.00 -0.13
N VAL A 341 -13.02 1.28 -0.74
CA VAL A 341 -13.00 -0.18 -0.86
C VAL A 341 -12.26 -0.73 0.36
N ILE A 342 -12.91 -1.59 1.13
CA ILE A 342 -12.44 -2.07 2.43
C ILE A 342 -12.41 -3.60 2.42
N HIS A 343 -11.30 -4.20 2.81
CA HIS A 343 -11.15 -5.62 3.08
C HIS A 343 -11.08 -5.78 4.60
N HIS A 344 -12.26 -5.98 5.19
CA HIS A 344 -12.48 -6.03 6.63
C HIS A 344 -11.97 -7.35 7.22
N GLY A 345 -11.50 -7.32 8.46
CA GLY A 345 -11.01 -8.52 9.14
C GLY A 345 -9.59 -8.94 8.75
N ALA A 346 -8.80 -8.06 8.12
CA ALA A 346 -7.40 -8.33 7.84
C ALA A 346 -6.61 -8.54 9.14
N ARG A 347 -5.87 -9.66 9.21
CA ARG A 347 -5.06 -10.10 10.35
C ARG A 347 -3.75 -10.74 9.87
N PRO A 348 -2.66 -10.69 10.67
CA PRO A 348 -1.39 -11.30 10.31
C PRO A 348 -1.44 -12.79 9.96
N ASP A 349 -2.27 -13.60 10.64
CA ASP A 349 -2.38 -15.05 10.41
C ASP A 349 -3.03 -15.40 9.04
N LEU A 350 -4.04 -14.61 8.64
CA LEU A 350 -4.67 -14.73 7.32
C LEU A 350 -3.69 -14.33 6.21
N PHE A 351 -2.95 -13.23 6.42
CA PHE A 351 -1.88 -12.81 5.50
C PHE A 351 -0.77 -13.85 5.39
N GLN A 352 -0.31 -14.41 6.51
CA GLN A 352 0.68 -15.49 6.53
C GLN A 352 0.23 -16.70 5.70
N SER A 353 -1.04 -17.09 5.84
CA SER A 353 -1.60 -18.22 5.09
C SER A 353 -1.58 -17.97 3.59
N TRP A 354 -1.96 -16.76 3.15
CA TRP A 354 -1.90 -16.38 1.74
C TRP A 354 -0.45 -16.31 1.24
N LEU A 355 0.44 -15.67 1.99
CA LEU A 355 1.85 -15.52 1.62
C LEU A 355 2.56 -16.88 1.55
N LYS A 356 2.26 -17.81 2.46
CA LYS A 356 2.78 -19.17 2.42
C LYS A 356 2.38 -19.89 1.13
N HIS A 357 1.13 -19.77 0.71
CA HIS A 357 0.67 -20.33 -0.56
C HIS A 357 1.39 -19.67 -1.76
N ALA A 358 1.57 -18.36 -1.73
CA ALA A 358 2.32 -17.62 -2.74
C ALA A 358 3.79 -18.08 -2.81
N VAL A 359 4.46 -18.30 -1.67
CA VAL A 359 5.83 -18.83 -1.59
C VAL A 359 5.91 -20.22 -2.23
N VAL A 360 4.98 -21.13 -1.91
CA VAL A 360 4.92 -22.45 -2.54
C VAL A 360 4.75 -22.34 -4.06
N ARG A 361 3.88 -21.44 -4.53
CA ARG A 361 3.68 -21.19 -5.97
C ARG A 361 4.95 -20.66 -6.63
N ALA A 362 5.64 -19.70 -6.01
CA ALA A 362 6.86 -19.11 -6.55
C ALA A 362 7.99 -20.14 -6.74
N ARG A 363 8.03 -21.21 -5.94
CA ARG A 363 9.05 -22.28 -6.08
C ARG A 363 8.93 -23.09 -7.37
N ALA A 364 7.79 -23.03 -8.05
CA ALA A 364 7.62 -23.63 -9.37
C ALA A 364 8.45 -22.91 -10.46
N HIS A 365 8.88 -21.68 -10.20
CA HIS A 365 9.72 -20.90 -11.10
C HIS A 365 11.21 -21.26 -10.97
N PRO A 366 12.04 -20.97 -12.00
CA PRO A 366 13.49 -21.08 -11.93
C PRO A 366 14.06 -20.37 -10.70
N ALA A 367 15.18 -20.88 -10.18
CA ALA A 367 15.70 -20.48 -8.86
C ALA A 367 15.96 -18.96 -8.72
N ASP A 368 16.41 -18.27 -9.77
CA ASP A 368 16.63 -16.82 -9.78
C ASP A 368 15.35 -15.99 -10.00
N GLU A 369 14.25 -16.65 -10.37
CA GLU A 369 12.92 -16.09 -10.65
C GLU A 369 11.87 -16.43 -9.56
N ARG A 370 12.29 -17.06 -8.45
CA ARG A 370 11.44 -17.33 -7.28
C ARG A 370 11.13 -16.06 -6.51
N LEU A 371 10.22 -15.26 -7.04
CA LEU A 371 9.81 -13.98 -6.48
C LEU A 371 8.35 -14.00 -6.02
N VAL A 372 8.07 -13.33 -4.91
CA VAL A 372 6.71 -12.98 -4.47
C VAL A 372 6.67 -11.48 -4.22
N PHE A 373 5.72 -10.79 -4.82
CA PHE A 373 5.48 -9.36 -4.63
C PHE A 373 4.48 -9.13 -3.49
N ILE A 374 4.75 -8.13 -2.66
CA ILE A 374 3.90 -7.74 -1.54
C ILE A 374 3.50 -6.29 -1.73
N ASN A 375 2.20 -6.02 -1.83
CA ASN A 375 1.63 -4.68 -1.79
C ASN A 375 1.15 -4.39 -0.36
N ALA A 376 1.89 -3.65 0.47
CA ALA A 376 3.19 -3.01 0.26
C ALA A 376 4.01 -3.00 1.56
N TRP A 377 5.22 -2.42 1.51
CA TRP A 377 5.96 -2.04 2.70
C TRP A 377 5.17 -1.01 3.54
N ASN A 378 4.74 0.10 2.92
CA ASN A 378 4.26 1.29 3.64
C ASN A 378 3.06 2.02 3.01
N GLU A 379 2.14 1.37 2.30
CA GLU A 379 0.91 2.02 1.79
C GLU A 379 -0.12 2.27 2.92
N TRP A 380 0.19 3.18 3.84
CA TRP A 380 -0.62 3.47 5.03
C TRP A 380 -2.03 3.97 4.71
N ALA A 381 -2.17 4.83 3.71
CA ALA A 381 -3.46 5.41 3.32
C ALA A 381 -4.39 4.40 2.61
N GLU A 382 -3.85 3.23 2.26
CA GLU A 382 -4.60 2.09 1.73
C GLU A 382 -4.59 0.89 2.68
N ALA A 383 -4.07 1.07 3.91
CA ALA A 383 -3.92 0.02 4.91
C ALA A 383 -3.19 -1.25 4.42
N ALA A 384 -2.38 -1.11 3.37
CA ALA A 384 -1.64 -2.18 2.72
C ALA A 384 -0.15 -2.06 3.08
N TYR A 385 0.17 -2.19 4.37
CA TYR A 385 1.53 -2.01 4.89
C TYR A 385 1.98 -3.22 5.69
N LEU A 386 3.30 -3.47 5.64
CA LEU A 386 4.00 -4.42 6.51
C LEU A 386 4.55 -3.73 7.77
N GLU A 387 4.76 -2.42 7.71
CA GLU A 387 5.36 -1.66 8.82
C GLU A 387 4.60 -1.87 10.14
N PRO A 388 5.31 -1.86 11.29
CA PRO A 388 4.67 -2.07 12.58
C PRO A 388 3.60 -1.01 12.88
N ASP A 389 2.46 -1.45 13.43
CA ASP A 389 1.39 -0.59 13.92
C ASP A 389 1.10 -0.82 15.41
N LEU A 390 0.24 0.01 16.01
CA LEU A 390 -0.10 -0.11 17.42
C LEU A 390 -0.98 -1.32 17.76
N ARG A 391 -1.59 -1.99 16.79
CA ARG A 391 -2.47 -3.14 17.04
C ARG A 391 -1.72 -4.45 16.97
N TYR A 392 -1.10 -4.70 15.83
CA TYR A 392 -0.44 -5.97 15.53
C TYR A 392 1.07 -5.93 15.83
N GLY A 393 1.63 -4.78 16.18
CA GLY A 393 3.07 -4.64 16.40
C GLY A 393 3.82 -5.08 15.15
N TYR A 394 4.70 -6.06 15.30
CA TYR A 394 5.49 -6.63 14.20
C TYR A 394 4.81 -7.83 13.53
N GLY A 395 3.50 -8.05 13.74
CA GLY A 395 2.79 -9.26 13.33
C GLY A 395 2.85 -9.53 11.83
N TYR A 396 2.68 -8.51 10.99
CA TYR A 396 2.78 -8.66 9.53
C TYR A 396 4.20 -9.00 9.06
N LEU A 397 5.22 -8.43 9.71
CA LEU A 397 6.62 -8.80 9.45
C LEU A 397 6.93 -10.23 9.92
N ALA A 398 6.43 -10.62 11.10
CA ALA A 398 6.55 -11.98 11.61
C ALA A 398 5.87 -13.00 10.67
N ALA A 399 4.74 -12.63 10.07
CA ALA A 399 4.07 -13.44 9.05
C ALA A 399 4.94 -13.66 7.80
N CYS A 400 5.70 -12.65 7.34
CA CYS A 400 6.67 -12.82 6.24
C CYS A 400 7.74 -13.86 6.57
N SER A 401 8.36 -13.69 7.73
CA SER A 401 9.38 -14.57 8.28
C SER A 401 8.86 -16.02 8.41
N ALA A 402 7.67 -16.22 8.95
CA ALA A 402 7.07 -17.54 9.14
C ALA A 402 6.67 -18.22 7.81
N ALA A 403 6.20 -17.46 6.82
CA ALA A 403 5.79 -18.00 5.52
C ALA A 403 6.97 -18.59 4.72
N GLN A 404 8.18 -18.07 4.91
CA GLN A 404 9.39 -18.57 4.23
C GLN A 404 9.98 -19.85 4.85
N GLN A 405 9.51 -20.28 6.03
CA GLN A 405 10.00 -21.48 6.73
C GLN A 405 9.29 -22.79 6.32
N THR A 406 8.26 -22.71 5.47
CA THR A 406 7.64 -23.91 4.86
C THR A 406 8.37 -24.22 3.57
#